data_AF-A0A6N7PS29-F1
#
_entry.id   AF-A0A6N7PS29-F1
#
_cell.length_a   1.000
_cell.length_b   1.000
_cell.length_c   1.000
_cell.angle_alpha   90.00
_cell.angle_beta   90.00
_cell.angle_gamma   90.00
#
_symmetry.space_group_name_H-M   'P 1'
#
loop_
_entity.id
_entity.type
_entity.pdbx_description
1 polymer ?
#
loop_
_entity_poly.entity_id
_entity_poly.type
_entity_poly.pdbx_seq_one_letter_code
_entity_poly.pdbx_strand_id
1 'polypeptide(L)'
;MSVLPNAKTPTARCELKSLYTRTMLEKFADVPALNGLAGKLEGATSALLAREGAYQQKIKELIVVRVEVQFTNRLADQVVRLALKRAEIEDGRPGGRIVTVLFPNGSTPIIKPVGGRQVKEMRALEGRYTESAAIYPAGSDELDKITAARVRYEQALEARRLGMEAAAQARSARNLAKEEFLDVFAEVANRIKAAFPRDKKTQDLFFLKDKTDDGLDAADVADVADGEG
;
A
#
# COMPACT_ATOMS: atom_id res chain seq x y z
N MET A 1 -34.77 7.37 -7.50
CA MET A 1 -34.13 7.59 -8.82
C MET A 1 -32.79 6.86 -8.82
N SER A 2 -32.40 6.24 -9.92
CA SER A 2 -31.09 5.57 -10.01
C SER A 2 -29.98 6.62 -10.03
N VAL A 3 -29.04 6.56 -9.10
CA VAL A 3 -27.92 7.52 -9.04
C VAL A 3 -26.79 6.98 -9.92
N LEU A 4 -26.38 7.79 -10.90
CA LEU A 4 -25.21 7.48 -11.73
C LEU A 4 -23.95 7.44 -10.86
N PRO A 5 -22.96 6.59 -11.16
CA PRO A 5 -21.71 6.58 -10.42
C PRO A 5 -21.04 7.96 -10.50
N ASN A 6 -20.33 8.32 -9.43
CA ASN A 6 -19.59 9.56 -9.30
C ASN A 6 -18.22 9.30 -8.65
N ALA A 7 -17.41 10.35 -8.48
CA ALA A 7 -16.06 10.25 -7.91
C ALA A 7 -16.01 9.62 -6.50
N LYS A 8 -17.11 9.72 -5.73
CA LYS A 8 -17.22 9.14 -4.38
C LYS A 8 -17.73 7.70 -4.39
N THR A 9 -18.22 7.21 -5.52
CA THR A 9 -18.75 5.85 -5.63
C THR A 9 -17.60 4.85 -5.51
N PRO A 10 -17.63 3.88 -4.57
CA PRO A 10 -16.57 2.88 -4.44
C PRO A 10 -16.35 2.08 -5.72
N THR A 11 -15.12 1.63 -5.99
CA THR A 11 -14.77 0.87 -7.20
C THR A 11 -15.65 -0.37 -7.37
N ALA A 12 -15.84 -1.16 -6.30
CA ALA A 12 -16.74 -2.33 -6.32
C ALA A 12 -18.19 -1.97 -6.69
N ARG A 13 -18.69 -0.80 -6.26
CA ARG A 13 -20.04 -0.35 -6.62
C ARG A 13 -20.12 0.11 -8.09
N CYS A 14 -19.05 0.70 -8.62
CA CYS A 14 -18.94 1.01 -10.04
C CYS A 14 -18.95 -0.23 -10.92
N GLU A 15 -18.25 -1.29 -10.52
CA GLU A 15 -18.29 -2.59 -11.18
C GLU A 15 -19.71 -3.15 -11.23
N LEU A 16 -20.43 -3.19 -10.10
CA LEU A 16 -21.81 -3.68 -10.06
C LEU A 16 -22.76 -2.86 -10.95
N LYS A 17 -22.65 -1.52 -10.90
CA LYS A 17 -23.47 -0.64 -11.76
C LYS A 17 -23.13 -0.85 -13.23
N SER A 18 -21.86 -0.98 -13.58
CA SER A 18 -21.40 -1.26 -14.94
C SER A 18 -21.91 -2.59 -15.46
N LEU A 19 -21.74 -3.66 -14.69
CA LEU A 19 -22.21 -4.99 -15.04
C LEU A 19 -23.71 -4.97 -15.33
N TYR A 20 -24.51 -4.39 -14.43
CA TYR A 20 -25.95 -4.26 -14.63
C TYR A 20 -26.28 -3.50 -15.93
N THR A 21 -25.67 -2.32 -16.15
CA THR A 21 -25.94 -1.51 -17.34
C THR A 21 -25.55 -2.23 -18.63
N ARG A 22 -24.41 -2.92 -18.65
CA ARG A 22 -23.97 -3.74 -19.79
C ARG A 22 -24.94 -4.87 -20.09
N THR A 23 -25.32 -5.64 -19.07
CA THR A 23 -26.28 -6.75 -19.23
C THR A 23 -27.62 -6.25 -19.76
N MET A 24 -28.05 -5.06 -19.34
CA MET A 24 -29.26 -4.43 -19.89
C MET A 24 -29.08 -3.96 -21.33
N LEU A 25 -27.94 -3.34 -21.69
CA LEU A 25 -27.63 -2.95 -23.07
C LEU A 25 -27.72 -4.12 -24.05
N GLU A 26 -27.28 -5.30 -23.65
CA GLU A 26 -27.36 -6.53 -24.46
C GLU A 26 -28.80 -6.96 -24.76
N LYS A 27 -29.78 -6.58 -23.93
CA LYS A 27 -31.21 -6.87 -24.17
C LYS A 27 -31.85 -5.96 -25.23
N PHE A 28 -31.17 -4.89 -25.62
CA PHE A 28 -31.63 -3.91 -26.61
C PHE A 28 -30.72 -3.91 -27.85
N ALA A 29 -30.24 -5.10 -28.25
CA ALA A 29 -29.37 -5.27 -29.43
C ALA A 29 -30.04 -4.87 -30.76
N ASP A 30 -31.38 -4.80 -30.76
CA ASP A 30 -32.20 -4.33 -31.87
C ASP A 30 -32.19 -2.80 -32.02
N VAL A 31 -31.67 -2.06 -31.04
CA VAL A 31 -31.56 -0.59 -31.06
C VAL A 31 -30.16 -0.18 -31.53
N PRO A 32 -29.96 0.20 -32.81
CA PRO A 32 -28.62 0.35 -33.38
C PRO A 32 -27.78 1.44 -32.70
N ALA A 33 -28.43 2.46 -32.14
CA ALA A 33 -27.79 3.55 -31.41
C ALA A 33 -27.08 3.12 -30.12
N LEU A 34 -27.40 1.92 -29.59
CA LEU A 34 -26.82 1.37 -28.35
C LEU A 34 -25.72 0.34 -28.61
N ASN A 35 -25.54 -0.07 -29.87
CA ASN A 35 -24.57 -1.09 -30.24
C ASN A 35 -23.14 -0.65 -29.90
N GLY A 36 -22.36 -1.57 -29.32
CA GLY A 36 -20.97 -1.32 -28.90
C GLY A 36 -20.80 -0.60 -27.56
N LEU A 37 -21.86 -0.02 -26.98
CA LEU A 37 -21.76 0.67 -25.68
C LEU A 37 -21.40 -0.29 -24.54
N ALA A 38 -21.92 -1.52 -24.57
CA ALA A 38 -21.60 -2.53 -23.56
C ALA A 38 -20.09 -2.87 -23.56
N GLY A 39 -19.50 -3.06 -24.74
CA GLY A 39 -18.06 -3.32 -24.88
C GLY A 39 -17.18 -2.13 -24.49
N LYS A 40 -17.61 -0.90 -24.79
CA LYS A 40 -16.91 0.31 -24.35
C LYS A 40 -16.91 0.43 -22.83
N LEU A 41 -18.06 0.22 -22.20
CA LEU A 41 -18.21 0.25 -20.75
C LEU A 41 -17.44 -0.91 -20.07
N GLU A 42 -17.42 -2.09 -20.69
CA GLU A 42 -16.58 -3.22 -20.28
C GLU A 42 -15.10 -2.84 -20.25
N GLY A 43 -14.57 -2.30 -21.34
CA GLY A 43 -13.17 -1.91 -21.43
C GLY A 43 -12.77 -0.93 -20.32
N ALA A 44 -13.58 0.10 -20.08
CA ALA A 44 -13.34 1.06 -19.01
C ALA A 44 -13.43 0.43 -17.60
N THR A 45 -14.35 -0.50 -17.39
CA THR A 45 -14.52 -1.21 -16.12
C THR A 45 -13.32 -2.12 -15.84
N SER A 46 -12.90 -2.91 -16.83
CA SER A 46 -11.74 -3.79 -16.73
C SER A 46 -10.46 -3.01 -16.46
N ALA A 47 -10.29 -1.85 -17.12
CA ALA A 47 -9.16 -0.95 -16.86
C ALA A 47 -9.17 -0.43 -15.41
N LEU A 48 -10.33 0.06 -14.92
CA LEU A 48 -10.47 0.52 -13.53
C LEU A 48 -10.17 -0.59 -12.53
N LEU A 49 -10.71 -1.80 -12.72
CA LEU A 49 -10.49 -2.94 -11.83
C LEU A 49 -9.02 -3.39 -11.82
N ALA A 50 -8.36 -3.42 -12.98
CA ALA A 50 -6.94 -3.74 -13.07
C ALA A 50 -6.09 -2.73 -12.29
N ARG A 51 -6.41 -1.41 -12.38
CA ARG A 51 -5.69 -0.37 -11.63
C ARG A 51 -5.99 -0.41 -10.13
N GLU A 52 -7.22 -0.72 -9.73
CA GLU A 52 -7.57 -0.95 -8.32
C GLU A 52 -6.79 -2.15 -7.77
N GLY A 53 -6.77 -3.28 -8.48
CA GLY A 53 -6.00 -4.47 -8.10
C GLY A 53 -4.51 -4.17 -7.93
N ALA A 54 -3.91 -3.44 -8.88
CA ALA A 54 -2.51 -3.01 -8.79
C ALA A 54 -2.25 -2.09 -7.58
N TYR A 55 -3.16 -1.15 -7.31
CA TYR A 55 -3.05 -0.29 -6.13
C TYR A 55 -3.12 -1.10 -4.82
N GLN A 56 -4.10 -1.99 -4.69
CA GLN A 56 -4.22 -2.86 -3.51
C GLN A 56 -2.97 -3.74 -3.32
N GLN A 57 -2.39 -4.24 -4.40
CA GLN A 57 -1.14 -4.98 -4.36
C GLN A 57 0.01 -4.13 -3.82
N LYS A 58 0.16 -2.87 -4.27
CA LYS A 58 1.18 -1.95 -3.73
C LYS A 58 0.97 -1.61 -2.25
N ILE A 59 -0.27 -1.54 -1.79
CA ILE A 59 -0.56 -1.37 -0.36
C ILE A 59 -0.14 -2.60 0.45
N LYS A 60 -0.34 -3.82 -0.07
CA LYS A 60 0.13 -5.06 0.58
C LYS A 60 1.66 -5.14 0.62
N GLU A 61 2.33 -4.80 -0.47
CA GLU A 61 3.80 -4.72 -0.54
C GLU A 61 4.36 -3.73 0.50
N LEU A 62 3.66 -2.61 0.74
CA LEU A 62 4.05 -1.64 1.77
C LEU A 62 4.08 -2.21 3.20
N ILE A 63 3.26 -3.23 3.49
CA ILE A 63 3.29 -3.90 4.80
C ILE A 63 4.61 -4.63 4.99
N VAL A 64 5.06 -5.35 3.96
CA VAL A 64 6.31 -6.12 3.99
C VAL A 64 7.50 -5.21 4.26
N VAL A 65 7.63 -4.10 3.53
CA VAL A 65 8.74 -3.16 3.74
C VAL A 65 8.66 -2.45 5.09
N ARG A 66 7.46 -2.23 5.64
CA ARG A 66 7.30 -1.66 7.00
C ARG A 66 7.83 -2.61 8.06
N VAL A 67 7.52 -3.91 7.93
CA VAL A 67 8.03 -4.95 8.82
C VAL A 67 9.55 -5.04 8.71
N GLU A 68 10.12 -5.03 7.51
CA GLU A 68 11.57 -5.10 7.33
C GLU A 68 12.29 -3.90 7.98
N VAL A 69 11.74 -2.68 7.87
CA VAL A 69 12.27 -1.50 8.57
C VAL A 69 12.24 -1.68 10.09
N GLN A 70 11.16 -2.20 10.65
CA GLN A 70 11.07 -2.44 12.10
C GLN A 70 12.07 -3.50 12.56
N PHE A 71 12.19 -4.59 11.79
CA PHE A 71 13.09 -5.70 12.11
C PHE A 71 14.56 -5.27 12.02
N THR A 72 14.94 -4.57 10.95
CA THR A 72 16.31 -4.08 10.76
C THR A 72 16.70 -3.00 11.77
N ASN A 73 15.78 -2.13 12.18
CA ASN A 73 15.98 -1.21 13.31
C ASN A 73 16.31 -1.98 14.60
N ARG A 74 15.52 -3.01 14.92
CA ARG A 74 15.76 -3.85 16.12
C ARG A 74 17.12 -4.54 16.05
N LEU A 75 17.49 -5.10 14.90
CA LEU A 75 18.79 -5.75 14.72
C LEU A 75 19.94 -4.75 14.85
N ALA A 76 19.82 -3.56 14.27
CA ALA A 76 20.81 -2.50 14.40
C ALA A 76 21.02 -2.12 15.88
N ASP A 77 19.94 -1.94 16.64
CA ASP A 77 20.04 -1.67 18.09
C ASP A 77 20.76 -2.80 18.83
N GLN A 78 20.46 -4.06 18.50
CA GLN A 78 21.09 -5.22 19.14
C GLN A 78 22.59 -5.26 18.86
N VAL A 79 23.00 -5.02 17.61
CA VAL A 79 24.42 -4.96 17.22
C VAL A 79 25.15 -3.86 17.97
N VAL A 80 24.57 -2.66 18.07
CA VAL A 80 25.17 -1.55 18.82
C VAL A 80 25.33 -1.87 20.32
N ARG A 81 24.32 -2.50 20.94
CA ARG A 81 24.40 -2.92 22.35
C ARG A 81 25.47 -4.00 22.56
N LEU A 82 25.56 -4.98 21.66
CA LEU A 82 26.59 -6.02 21.72
C LEU A 82 27.99 -5.45 21.52
N ALA A 83 28.16 -4.49 20.61
CA ALA A 83 29.41 -3.79 20.38
C ALA A 83 29.87 -3.04 21.63
N LEU A 84 28.97 -2.34 22.33
CA LEU A 84 29.28 -1.72 23.63
C LEU A 84 29.74 -2.77 24.64
N LYS A 85 29.03 -3.89 24.76
CA LYS A 85 29.43 -4.97 25.69
C LYS A 85 30.79 -5.57 25.37
N ARG A 86 31.14 -5.73 24.10
CA ARG A 86 32.47 -6.21 23.70
C ARG A 86 33.57 -5.22 24.07
N ALA A 87 33.35 -3.93 23.82
CA ALA A 87 34.27 -2.88 24.26
C ALA A 87 34.46 -2.85 25.80
N GLU A 88 33.39 -3.05 26.58
CA GLU A 88 33.47 -3.14 28.05
C GLU A 88 34.27 -4.36 28.52
N ILE A 89 34.15 -5.50 27.82
CA ILE A 89 34.92 -6.71 28.12
C ILE A 89 36.41 -6.48 27.84
N GLU A 90 36.74 -5.86 26.71
CA GLU A 90 38.14 -5.54 26.37
C GLU A 90 38.76 -4.56 27.36
N ASP A 91 37.99 -3.56 27.81
CA ASP A 91 38.42 -2.63 28.85
C ASP A 91 38.54 -3.28 30.25
N GLY A 92 37.98 -4.48 30.44
CA GLY A 92 37.89 -5.16 31.74
C GLY A 92 36.92 -4.50 32.74
N ARG A 93 36.27 -3.39 32.37
CA ARG A 93 35.31 -2.65 33.19
C ARG A 93 34.38 -1.76 32.35
N PRO A 94 33.17 -1.44 32.85
CA PRO A 94 32.33 -0.42 32.24
C PRO A 94 33.03 0.95 32.20
N GLY A 95 32.87 1.67 31.09
CA GLY A 95 33.42 3.03 30.94
C GLY A 95 34.95 3.10 30.89
N GLY A 96 35.62 2.02 30.45
CA GLY A 96 37.06 2.05 30.23
C GLY A 96 37.48 2.93 29.04
N ARG A 97 38.75 2.79 28.63
CA ARG A 97 39.36 3.67 27.63
C ARG A 97 38.72 3.45 26.26
N ILE A 98 38.50 2.21 25.85
CA ILE A 98 37.91 1.87 24.55
C ILE A 98 36.45 2.33 24.51
N VAL A 99 35.69 2.05 25.57
CA VAL A 99 34.28 2.48 25.70
C VAL A 99 34.15 3.99 25.66
N THR A 100 35.03 4.74 26.32
CA THR A 100 34.99 6.21 26.33
C THR A 100 35.26 6.79 24.93
N VAL A 101 36.11 6.14 24.14
CA VAL A 101 36.38 6.54 22.74
C VAL A 101 35.21 6.17 21.83
N LEU A 102 34.68 4.96 21.92
CA LEU A 102 33.64 4.45 20.99
C LEU A 102 32.22 4.92 21.34
N PHE A 103 31.94 5.07 22.63
CA PHE A 103 30.61 5.38 23.19
C PHE A 103 30.72 6.48 24.27
N PRO A 104 31.22 7.68 23.92
CA PRO A 104 31.46 8.75 24.89
C PRO A 104 30.21 9.16 25.67
N ASN A 105 29.03 9.00 25.06
CA ASN A 105 27.73 9.30 25.64
C ASN A 105 26.87 8.04 25.83
N GLY A 106 27.50 6.87 25.94
CA GLY A 106 26.85 5.56 25.90
C GLY A 106 26.25 5.22 24.53
N SER A 107 25.44 4.15 24.48
CA SER A 107 24.79 3.68 23.25
C SER A 107 23.44 4.34 22.96
N THR A 108 22.79 4.93 23.97
CA THR A 108 21.45 5.55 23.86
C THR A 108 21.34 6.58 22.74
N PRO A 109 22.30 7.50 22.53
CA PRO A 109 22.23 8.47 21.42
C PRO A 109 22.23 7.83 20.03
N ILE A 110 22.71 6.59 19.90
CA ILE A 110 22.80 5.86 18.64
C ILE A 110 21.51 5.06 18.40
N ILE A 111 20.97 4.39 19.43
CA ILE A 111 19.83 3.45 19.30
C ILE A 111 18.45 4.11 19.49
N LYS A 112 18.37 5.26 20.17
CA LYS A 112 17.09 5.95 20.42
C LYS A 112 16.54 6.66 19.18
N PRO A 113 17.37 7.31 18.33
CA PRO A 113 16.88 7.82 17.06
C PRO A 113 16.35 6.68 16.19
N VAL A 114 15.47 7.01 15.24
CA VAL A 114 14.93 6.07 14.27
C VAL A 114 15.15 6.59 12.84
N GLY A 115 15.15 5.68 11.87
CA GLY A 115 15.34 5.99 10.47
C GLY A 115 16.71 6.61 10.16
N GLY A 116 16.72 7.60 9.26
CA GLY A 116 17.97 8.20 8.78
C GLY A 116 18.84 8.85 9.88
N ARG A 117 18.25 9.26 11.00
CA ARG A 117 19.03 9.78 12.14
C ARG A 117 19.88 8.69 12.79
N GLN A 118 19.33 7.49 13.01
CA GLN A 118 20.09 6.36 13.54
C GLN A 118 21.19 5.92 12.58
N VAL A 119 20.90 5.86 11.28
CA VAL A 119 21.91 5.55 10.25
C VAL A 119 23.09 6.52 10.32
N LYS A 120 22.82 7.82 10.51
CA LYS A 120 23.86 8.84 10.69
C LYS A 120 24.73 8.56 11.94
N GLU A 121 24.10 8.24 13.07
CA GLU A 121 24.83 7.92 14.31
C GLU A 121 25.64 6.62 14.21
N MET A 122 25.15 5.62 13.47
CA MET A 122 25.91 4.41 13.18
C MET A 122 27.14 4.69 12.31
N ARG A 123 27.05 5.57 11.31
CA ARG A 123 28.24 6.03 10.54
C ARG A 123 29.25 6.74 11.44
N ALA A 124 28.77 7.56 12.37
CA ALA A 124 29.64 8.21 13.34
C ALA A 124 30.34 7.17 14.24
N LEU A 125 29.65 6.09 14.62
CA LEU A 125 30.24 4.98 15.36
C LEU A 125 31.31 4.24 14.52
N GLU A 126 31.04 3.97 13.24
CA GLU A 126 32.01 3.38 12.30
C GLU A 126 33.30 4.22 12.22
N GLY A 127 33.17 5.55 12.16
CA GLY A 127 34.31 6.47 12.21
C GLY A 127 35.12 6.34 13.49
N ARG A 128 34.46 6.26 14.65
CA ARG A 128 35.15 6.08 15.95
C ARG A 128 35.87 4.73 16.05
N TYR A 129 35.30 3.66 15.49
CA TYR A 129 35.98 2.37 15.38
C TYR A 129 37.28 2.49 14.56
N THR A 130 37.19 3.16 13.40
CA THR A 130 38.35 3.39 12.53
C THR A 130 39.46 4.18 13.23
N GLU A 131 39.11 5.27 13.93
CA GLU A 131 40.05 6.10 14.68
C GLU A 131 40.67 5.35 15.88
N SER A 132 39.93 4.41 16.47
CA SER A 132 40.37 3.65 17.64
C SER A 132 41.23 2.41 17.32
N ALA A 133 41.50 2.11 16.05
CA ALA A 133 42.15 0.87 15.63
C ALA A 133 43.50 0.61 16.31
N ALA A 134 44.25 1.65 16.66
CA ALA A 134 45.53 1.52 17.36
C ALA A 134 45.38 1.07 18.83
N ILE A 135 44.26 1.38 19.48
CA ILE A 135 43.98 1.04 20.88
C ILE A 135 43.01 -0.13 21.04
N TYR A 136 42.28 -0.48 19.98
CA TYR A 136 41.39 -1.64 19.94
C TYR A 136 41.46 -2.36 18.57
N PRO A 137 42.58 -3.05 18.27
CA PRO A 137 42.75 -3.74 16.98
C PRO A 137 41.72 -4.86 16.74
N ALA A 138 41.28 -5.52 17.81
CA ALA A 138 40.25 -6.55 17.76
C ALA A 138 38.87 -6.01 17.35
N GLY A 139 38.66 -4.68 17.39
CA GLY A 139 37.42 -4.01 17.03
C GLY A 139 37.02 -4.08 15.56
N SER A 140 37.90 -4.56 14.67
CA SER A 140 37.62 -4.70 13.24
C SER A 140 36.41 -5.61 12.96
N ASP A 141 36.33 -6.74 13.65
CA ASP A 141 35.20 -7.67 13.56
C ASP A 141 33.87 -7.07 14.04
N GLU A 142 33.89 -6.09 14.95
CA GLU A 142 32.69 -5.35 15.37
C GLU A 142 32.31 -4.28 14.37
N LEU A 143 33.30 -3.56 13.82
CA LEU A 143 33.11 -2.56 12.78
C LEU A 143 32.39 -3.17 11.57
N ASP A 144 32.79 -4.36 11.13
CA ASP A 144 32.15 -5.04 9.99
C ASP A 144 30.68 -5.37 10.29
N LYS A 145 30.38 -5.84 11.51
CA LYS A 145 29.00 -6.15 11.93
C LYS A 145 28.13 -4.90 12.01
N ILE A 146 28.67 -3.81 12.57
CA ILE A 146 27.97 -2.50 12.64
C ILE A 146 27.69 -1.98 11.24
N THR A 147 28.70 -2.04 10.36
CA THR A 147 28.59 -1.60 8.96
C THR A 147 27.53 -2.40 8.22
N ALA A 148 27.56 -3.73 8.33
CA ALA A 148 26.56 -4.60 7.71
C ALA A 148 25.14 -4.30 8.23
N ALA A 149 24.97 -4.11 9.54
CA ALA A 149 23.68 -3.76 10.13
C ALA A 149 23.17 -2.40 9.66
N ARG A 150 24.05 -1.38 9.59
CA ARG A 150 23.71 -0.06 9.06
C ARG A 150 23.29 -0.13 7.60
N VAL A 151 24.08 -0.79 6.75
CA VAL A 151 23.78 -0.94 5.31
C VAL A 151 22.42 -1.61 5.12
N ARG A 152 22.16 -2.69 5.84
CA ARG A 152 20.86 -3.37 5.79
C ARG A 152 19.71 -2.46 6.21
N TYR A 153 19.89 -1.68 7.28
CA TYR A 153 18.85 -0.75 7.73
C TYR A 153 18.61 0.39 6.73
N GLU A 154 19.67 0.94 6.15
CA GLU A 154 19.60 1.97 5.11
C GLU A 154 18.87 1.45 3.86
N GLN A 155 19.19 0.22 3.42
CA GLN A 155 18.48 -0.44 2.32
C GLN A 155 16.98 -0.63 2.61
N ALA A 156 16.62 -1.02 3.85
CA ALA A 156 15.22 -1.16 4.23
C ALA A 156 14.47 0.19 4.23
N LEU A 157 15.12 1.27 4.69
CA LEU A 157 14.55 2.62 4.64
C LEU A 157 14.34 3.11 3.20
N GLU A 158 15.30 2.83 2.32
CA GLU A 158 15.19 3.17 0.90
C GLU A 158 14.10 2.36 0.19
N ALA A 159 14.02 1.05 0.46
CA ALA A 159 12.94 0.20 -0.05
C ALA A 159 11.56 0.71 0.41
N ARG A 160 11.44 1.19 1.66
CA ARG A 160 10.21 1.82 2.14
C ARG A 160 9.90 3.13 1.39
N ARG A 161 10.90 3.97 1.11
CA ARG A 161 10.72 5.21 0.33
C ARG A 161 10.18 4.89 -1.07
N LEU A 162 10.85 3.99 -1.79
CA LEU A 162 10.45 3.55 -3.12
C LEU A 162 9.06 2.90 -3.12
N GLY A 163 8.75 2.10 -2.10
CA GLY A 163 7.42 1.49 -1.93
C GLY A 163 6.31 2.54 -1.75
N MET A 164 6.57 3.61 -0.99
CA MET A 164 5.60 4.70 -0.81
C MET A 164 5.35 5.46 -2.13
N GLU A 165 6.40 5.70 -2.90
CA GLU A 165 6.30 6.33 -4.23
C GLU A 165 5.51 5.46 -5.21
N ALA A 166 5.81 4.16 -5.26
CA ALA A 166 5.08 3.21 -6.11
C ALA A 166 3.58 3.14 -5.74
N ALA A 167 3.25 3.13 -4.44
CA ALA A 167 1.86 3.15 -4.00
C ALA A 167 1.15 4.46 -4.35
N ALA A 168 1.82 5.61 -4.24
CA ALA A 168 1.28 6.90 -4.65
C ALA A 168 1.01 6.97 -6.16
N GLN A 169 1.94 6.47 -6.98
CA GLN A 169 1.76 6.36 -8.44
C GLN A 169 0.60 5.43 -8.79
N ALA A 170 0.49 4.27 -8.14
CA ALA A 170 -0.62 3.33 -8.36
C ALA A 170 -1.98 3.95 -7.98
N ARG A 171 -2.03 4.73 -6.88
CA ARG A 171 -3.23 5.47 -6.48
C ARG A 171 -3.63 6.51 -7.53
N SER A 172 -2.67 7.25 -8.06
CA SER A 172 -2.90 8.24 -9.11
C SER A 172 -3.42 7.58 -10.40
N ALA A 173 -2.80 6.49 -10.85
CA ALA A 173 -3.24 5.72 -12.01
C ALA A 173 -4.67 5.16 -11.85
N ARG A 174 -5.02 4.69 -10.64
CA ARG A 174 -6.38 4.26 -10.32
C ARG A 174 -7.37 5.43 -10.37
N ASN A 175 -7.01 6.60 -9.85
CA ASN A 175 -7.88 7.78 -9.91
C ASN A 175 -8.13 8.23 -11.36
N LEU A 176 -7.10 8.23 -12.21
CA LEU A 176 -7.25 8.54 -13.62
C LEU A 176 -8.19 7.55 -14.32
N ALA A 177 -8.00 6.24 -14.11
CA ALA A 177 -8.89 5.21 -14.65
C ALA A 177 -10.33 5.34 -14.10
N LYS A 178 -10.50 5.89 -12.89
CA LYS A 178 -11.81 6.19 -12.32
C LYS A 178 -12.49 7.34 -13.05
N GLU A 179 -11.76 8.41 -13.36
CA GLU A 179 -12.27 9.53 -14.14
C GLU A 179 -12.69 9.06 -15.54
N GLU A 180 -11.83 8.31 -16.23
CA GLU A 180 -12.12 7.71 -17.54
C GLU A 180 -13.37 6.81 -17.51
N PHE A 181 -13.51 5.98 -16.47
CA PHE A 181 -14.70 5.16 -16.28
C PHE A 181 -15.97 6.02 -16.13
N LEU A 182 -15.91 7.11 -15.36
CA LEU A 182 -17.06 7.99 -15.13
C LEU A 182 -17.46 8.72 -16.41
N ASP A 183 -16.50 9.16 -17.21
CA ASP A 183 -16.75 9.79 -18.51
C ASP A 183 -17.43 8.82 -19.47
N VAL A 184 -16.92 7.58 -19.56
CA VAL A 184 -17.54 6.52 -20.38
C VAL A 184 -18.95 6.19 -19.88
N PHE A 185 -19.15 6.09 -18.57
CA PHE A 185 -20.48 5.81 -18.01
C PHE A 185 -21.46 6.94 -18.32
N ALA A 186 -21.02 8.20 -18.20
CA ALA A 186 -21.84 9.37 -18.53
C ALA A 186 -22.19 9.42 -20.02
N GLU A 187 -21.24 9.10 -20.90
CA GLU A 187 -21.49 8.98 -22.34
C GLU A 187 -22.54 7.90 -22.64
N VAL A 188 -22.39 6.71 -22.06
CA VAL A 188 -23.36 5.61 -22.20
C VAL A 188 -24.74 6.06 -21.71
N ALA A 189 -24.81 6.73 -20.56
CA ALA A 189 -26.07 7.22 -20.03
C ALA A 189 -26.74 8.26 -20.93
N ASN A 190 -25.95 9.15 -21.56
CA ASN A 190 -26.47 10.12 -22.51
C ASN A 190 -26.95 9.48 -23.81
N ARG A 191 -26.25 8.44 -24.29
CA ARG A 191 -26.69 7.66 -25.47
C ARG A 191 -28.00 6.92 -25.21
N ILE A 192 -28.17 6.33 -24.03
CA ILE A 192 -29.45 5.71 -23.61
C ILE A 192 -30.58 6.74 -23.60
N LYS A 193 -30.36 7.93 -23.02
CA LYS A 193 -31.35 9.02 -23.01
C LYS A 193 -31.73 9.49 -24.41
N ALA A 194 -30.75 9.55 -25.32
CA ALA A 194 -30.96 9.94 -26.71
C ALA A 194 -31.73 8.88 -27.51
N ALA A 195 -31.49 7.59 -27.24
CA ALA A 195 -32.20 6.50 -27.89
C ALA A 195 -33.67 6.37 -27.46
N PHE A 196 -33.99 6.74 -26.22
CA PHE A 196 -35.33 6.66 -25.66
C PHE A 196 -35.82 8.04 -25.17
N PRO A 197 -36.02 9.02 -26.05
CA PRO A 197 -36.38 10.37 -25.64
C PRO A 197 -37.74 10.38 -24.92
N ARG A 198 -37.79 11.02 -23.74
CA ARG A 198 -38.99 11.14 -22.87
C ARG A 198 -39.53 9.81 -22.28
N ASP A 199 -39.00 8.66 -22.66
CA ASP A 199 -39.36 7.38 -22.05
C ASP A 199 -38.49 7.07 -20.82
N LYS A 200 -38.84 7.73 -19.72
CA LYS A 200 -38.12 7.56 -18.45
C LYS A 200 -38.20 6.14 -17.91
N LYS A 201 -39.31 5.42 -18.17
CA LYS A 201 -39.48 4.04 -17.69
C LYS A 201 -38.45 3.13 -18.30
N THR A 202 -38.25 3.22 -19.63
CA THR A 202 -37.22 2.45 -20.33
C THR A 202 -35.82 2.90 -19.96
N GLN A 203 -35.55 4.21 -19.87
CA GLN A 203 -34.24 4.73 -19.44
C GLN A 203 -33.82 4.20 -18.06
N ASP A 204 -34.74 4.16 -17.09
CA ASP A 204 -34.46 3.71 -15.72
C ASP A 204 -34.12 2.20 -15.65
N LEU A 205 -34.52 1.39 -16.65
CA LEU A 205 -34.19 -0.04 -16.69
C LEU A 205 -32.67 -0.28 -16.81
N PHE A 206 -31.92 0.64 -17.40
CA PHE A 206 -30.48 0.48 -17.64
C PHE A 206 -29.59 0.74 -16.43
N PHE A 207 -30.12 1.34 -15.36
CA PHE A 207 -29.28 1.79 -14.24
C PHE A 207 -29.67 1.13 -12.92
N LEU A 208 -28.71 0.40 -12.34
CA LEU A 208 -28.88 -0.24 -11.04
C LEU A 208 -29.19 0.80 -9.95
N LYS A 209 -30.39 0.68 -9.38
CA LYS A 209 -30.84 1.51 -8.26
C LYS A 209 -29.93 1.31 -7.06
N ASP A 210 -29.65 2.40 -6.35
CA ASP A 210 -29.07 2.28 -5.02
C ASP A 210 -30.16 1.83 -4.07
N LYS A 211 -29.84 0.83 -3.22
CA LYS A 211 -30.70 0.49 -2.10
C LYS A 211 -30.78 1.76 -1.26
N THR A 212 -31.95 2.39 -1.23
CA THR A 212 -32.28 3.33 -0.15
C THR A 212 -32.21 2.53 1.13
N ASP A 213 -31.55 3.08 2.15
CA ASP A 213 -31.37 2.47 3.47
C ASP A 213 -32.69 2.46 4.28
N ASP A 214 -33.80 2.21 3.59
CA ASP A 214 -35.15 2.14 4.12
C ASP A 214 -35.63 0.68 3.98
N GLY A 215 -35.34 -0.13 4.99
CA GLY A 215 -36.00 -1.43 5.19
C GLY A 215 -35.07 -2.63 5.08
N LEU A 216 -34.79 -3.20 6.24
CA LEU A 216 -34.30 -4.55 6.47
C LEU A 216 -34.77 -5.56 5.41
N ASP A 217 -33.82 -6.25 4.79
CA ASP A 217 -33.95 -7.66 4.43
C ASP A 217 -32.54 -8.28 4.46
N ALA A 218 -32.08 -8.46 5.70
CA ALA A 218 -31.16 -9.51 6.07
C ALA A 218 -32.00 -10.77 6.36
N ALA A 219 -32.52 -11.40 5.30
CA ALA A 219 -33.17 -12.69 5.35
C ALA A 219 -32.99 -13.33 3.97
N ASP A 220 -31.87 -14.04 3.80
CA ASP A 220 -31.74 -15.20 2.89
C ASP A 220 -30.33 -15.82 2.89
N VAL A 221 -29.65 -15.82 4.05
CA VAL A 221 -28.50 -16.70 4.28
C VAL A 221 -28.56 -17.26 5.70
N ALA A 222 -29.67 -17.93 6.01
CA ALA A 222 -29.80 -18.72 7.24
C ALA A 222 -30.80 -19.86 7.00
N ASP A 223 -30.51 -20.76 6.07
CA ASP A 223 -31.10 -22.11 6.11
C ASP A 223 -30.27 -23.13 5.32
N VAL A 224 -29.12 -23.53 5.86
CA VAL A 224 -28.57 -24.88 5.66
C VAL A 224 -27.88 -25.30 6.96
N ALA A 225 -28.68 -25.67 7.95
CA ALA A 225 -28.29 -26.60 9.00
C ALA A 225 -29.40 -27.63 9.10
N ASP A 226 -29.20 -28.79 8.46
CA ASP A 226 -29.37 -30.12 9.06
C ASP A 226 -29.57 -31.17 7.95
N GLY A 227 -28.67 -32.15 7.96
CA GLY A 227 -28.65 -33.29 7.05
C GLY A 227 -27.62 -34.30 7.54
N GLU A 228 -28.12 -35.18 8.41
CA GLU A 228 -27.47 -36.26 9.16
C GLU A 228 -26.51 -37.17 8.35
N GLY A 229 -25.56 -37.78 9.08
CA GLY A 229 -24.71 -38.89 8.62
C GLY A 229 -23.47 -39.09 9.49
#